data_AF-A0A0L0CZD2-F1
#
_entry.id   AF-A0A0L0CZD2-F1
#
_cell.length_a   1.000
_cell.length_b   1.000
_cell.length_c   1.000
_cell.angle_alpha   90.00
_cell.angle_beta   90.00
_cell.angle_gamma   90.00
#
_symmetry.space_group_name_H-M   'P 1'
#
loop_
_entity.id
_entity.type
_entity.pdbx_description
1 polymer ?
#
loop_
_entity_poly.entity_id
_entity_poly.type
_entity_poly.pdbx_seq_one_letter_code
_entity_poly.pdbx_strand_id
1 'polypeptide(L)'
;MDIVWDKDTVDKFYNYLYDVINYEKCVELERNIRIVTGTEDKLNLKNCLCHNNENCSEECNKINISSYKFKKDEDDILGEIIDNEKEKENIECNIGLITQRVFSIYTNVIKKAKLEGTYNINLETDNFIRRDIFRLVFHKYILQNTRNKIKQIQCKDTKNIISLANPLHIKD
;
A
#
# COMPACT_ATOMS: atom_id res chain seq x y z
N MET A 1 -0.55 -22.11 10.33
CA MET A 1 0.50 -21.94 11.34
C MET A 1 1.06 -20.55 11.09
N ASP A 2 0.83 -19.63 12.01
CA ASP A 2 1.32 -18.26 11.85
C ASP A 2 2.84 -18.31 11.92
N ILE A 3 3.49 -17.83 10.86
CA ILE A 3 4.95 -17.79 10.78
C ILE A 3 5.39 -16.63 11.65
N VAL A 4 6.08 -16.93 12.75
CA VAL A 4 6.74 -15.93 13.58
C VAL A 4 8.09 -15.62 12.95
N TRP A 5 8.21 -14.44 12.34
CA TRP A 5 9.47 -13.95 11.79
C TRP A 5 10.39 -13.51 12.92
N ASP A 6 11.69 -13.78 12.78
CA ASP A 6 12.66 -13.21 13.70
C ASP A 6 12.77 -11.69 13.50
N LYS A 7 13.18 -10.99 14.55
CA LYS A 7 13.23 -9.54 14.57
C LYS A 7 14.15 -8.94 13.50
N ASP A 8 15.29 -9.58 13.22
CA ASP A 8 16.25 -9.09 12.21
C ASP A 8 15.65 -9.17 10.81
N THR A 9 14.91 -10.24 10.49
CA THR A 9 14.18 -10.35 9.22
C THR A 9 13.09 -9.28 9.09
N VAL A 10 12.34 -9.03 10.15
CA VAL A 10 11.29 -7.98 10.18
C VAL A 10 11.90 -6.59 9.98
N ASP A 11 12.99 -6.28 10.69
CA ASP A 11 13.68 -4.99 10.58
C ASP A 11 14.25 -4.78 9.18
N LYS A 12 14.85 -5.80 8.56
CA LYS A 12 15.32 -5.75 7.15
C LYS A 12 14.19 -5.50 6.17
N PHE A 13 13.04 -6.15 6.37
CA PHE A 13 11.86 -5.92 5.53
C PHE A 13 11.39 -4.47 5.61
N TYR A 14 11.27 -3.91 6.82
CA TYR A 14 10.83 -2.53 7.01
C TYR A 14 11.82 -1.52 6.45
N ASN A 15 13.12 -1.73 6.65
CA ASN A 15 14.14 -0.85 6.07
C ASN A 15 14.04 -0.84 4.54
N TYR A 16 13.84 -2.00 3.91
CA TYR A 16 13.64 -2.08 2.47
C TYR A 16 12.32 -1.43 2.03
N LEU A 17 11.23 -1.63 2.78
CA LEU A 17 9.94 -1.01 2.51
C LEU A 17 10.03 0.52 2.54
N TYR A 18 10.68 1.08 3.57
CA TYR A 18 10.80 2.52 3.76
C TYR A 18 11.73 3.17 2.72
N ASP A 19 12.74 2.44 2.27
CA ASP A 19 13.60 2.86 1.17
C ASP A 19 12.89 2.85 -0.20
N VAL A 20 12.05 1.83 -0.46
CA VAL A 20 11.36 1.69 -1.74
C VAL A 20 10.12 2.57 -1.87
N ILE A 21 9.36 2.76 -0.79
CA ILE A 21 8.09 3.53 -0.80
C ILE A 21 8.33 4.92 -0.22
N ASN A 22 8.94 5.78 -1.03
CA ASN A 22 9.17 7.19 -0.74
C ASN A 22 7.89 8.04 -0.91
N TYR A 23 8.00 9.36 -0.72
CA TYR A 23 6.92 10.33 -0.89
C TYR A 23 6.17 10.18 -2.21
N GLU A 24 6.89 10.16 -3.34
CA GLU A 24 6.27 10.05 -4.67
C GLU A 24 5.45 8.77 -4.80
N LYS A 25 5.95 7.66 -4.24
CA LYS A 25 5.26 6.37 -4.27
C LYS A 25 4.05 6.35 -3.34
N CYS A 26 4.08 7.06 -2.22
CA CYS A 26 2.91 7.27 -1.38
C CYS A 26 1.82 8.10 -2.10
N VAL A 27 2.21 9.18 -2.78
CA VAL A 27 1.28 10.00 -3.57
C VAL A 27 0.68 9.19 -4.73
N GLU A 28 1.51 8.39 -5.42
CA GLU A 28 1.07 7.48 -6.48
C GLU A 28 0.03 6.47 -5.95
N LEU A 29 0.31 5.86 -4.80
CA LEU A 29 -0.60 4.94 -4.12
C LEU A 29 -1.92 5.63 -3.74
N GLU A 30 -1.86 6.78 -3.08
CA GLU A 30 -3.04 7.53 -2.66
C GLU A 30 -3.91 7.93 -3.86
N ARG A 31 -3.29 8.49 -4.90
CA ARG A 31 -3.98 8.90 -6.13
C ARG A 31 -4.70 7.71 -6.77
N ASN A 32 -4.03 6.57 -6.91
CA ASN A 32 -4.64 5.38 -7.50
C ASN A 32 -5.86 4.88 -6.71
N ILE A 33 -5.80 4.92 -5.38
CA ILE A 33 -6.92 4.48 -4.55
C ILE A 33 -8.06 5.50 -4.62
N ARG A 34 -7.76 6.79 -4.48
CA ARG A 34 -8.77 7.87 -4.51
C ARG A 34 -9.53 7.91 -5.83
N ILE A 35 -8.85 7.76 -6.97
CA ILE A 35 -9.47 7.64 -8.31
C ILE A 35 -10.50 6.51 -8.35
N VAL A 36 -10.14 5.35 -7.82
CA VAL A 36 -11.03 4.18 -7.82
C VAL A 36 -12.25 4.40 -6.92
N THR A 37 -12.11 5.19 -5.87
CA THR A 37 -13.16 5.43 -4.88
C THR A 37 -13.98 6.71 -5.10
N GLY A 38 -13.60 7.55 -6.06
CA GLY A 38 -14.27 8.83 -6.32
C GLY A 38 -14.04 9.89 -5.23
N THR A 39 -12.86 9.89 -4.59
CA THR A 39 -12.49 10.84 -3.51
C THR A 39 -11.24 11.66 -3.87
N GLU A 40 -11.04 11.92 -5.16
CA GLU A 40 -9.85 12.62 -5.67
C GLU A 40 -9.72 14.04 -5.14
N ASP A 41 -10.83 14.69 -4.77
CA ASP A 41 -10.89 16.02 -4.16
C ASP A 41 -10.13 16.09 -2.81
N LYS A 42 -10.06 14.96 -2.10
CA LYS A 42 -9.29 14.80 -0.86
C LYS A 42 -7.80 14.57 -1.09
N LEU A 43 -7.33 14.44 -2.34
CA LEU A 43 -5.91 14.31 -2.63
C LEU A 43 -5.19 15.62 -2.30
N ASN A 44 -4.68 15.73 -1.08
CA ASN A 44 -3.95 16.91 -0.63
C ASN A 44 -2.43 16.65 -0.70
N LEU A 45 -1.78 17.31 -1.65
CA LEU A 45 -0.32 17.23 -1.87
C LEU A 45 0.49 18.06 -0.86
N LYS A 46 -0.16 18.73 0.12
CA LYS A 46 0.51 19.50 1.20
C LYS A 46 1.25 18.64 2.23
N ASN A 47 1.25 17.30 2.11
CA ASN A 47 2.05 16.43 2.98
C ASN A 47 3.56 16.72 2.86
N CYS A 48 4.00 17.26 1.72
CA CYS A 48 5.21 18.06 1.65
C CYS A 48 4.86 19.50 2.05
N LEU A 49 5.45 19.98 3.14
CA LEU A 49 5.30 21.36 3.66
C LEU A 49 5.85 22.44 2.68
N CYS A 50 6.31 22.02 1.52
CA CYS A 50 7.25 22.72 0.66
C CYS A 50 6.66 23.11 -0.70
N HIS A 51 5.33 23.11 -0.85
CA HIS A 51 4.62 23.23 -2.13
C HIS A 51 4.96 24.47 -3.00
N ASN A 52 5.75 25.43 -2.49
CA ASN A 52 6.18 26.67 -3.16
C ASN A 52 7.66 27.07 -2.94
N ASN A 53 8.55 26.21 -2.42
CA ASN A 53 9.95 26.58 -2.12
C ASN A 53 10.97 25.80 -2.95
N GLU A 54 12.03 26.47 -3.44
CA GLU A 54 13.10 25.88 -4.26
C GLU A 54 13.87 24.74 -3.56
N ASN A 55 13.82 24.66 -2.22
CA ASN A 55 14.43 23.60 -1.39
C ASN A 55 13.49 22.42 -1.07
N CYS A 56 12.36 22.30 -1.78
CA CYS A 56 11.32 21.29 -1.57
C CYS A 56 11.82 19.84 -1.61
N SER A 57 12.88 19.57 -2.38
CA SER A 57 13.40 18.22 -2.58
C SER A 57 13.92 17.57 -1.30
N GLU A 58 14.64 18.28 -0.44
CA GLU A 58 15.34 17.65 0.70
C GLU A 58 14.40 17.20 1.84
N GLU A 59 13.33 17.93 2.11
CA GLU A 59 12.33 17.53 3.12
C GLU A 59 11.41 16.42 2.60
N CYS A 60 10.99 16.49 1.33
CA CYS A 60 10.24 15.41 0.68
C CYS A 60 10.99 14.09 0.67
N ASN A 61 12.31 14.14 0.46
CA ASN A 61 13.17 12.96 0.40
C ASN A 61 13.19 12.16 1.71
N LYS A 62 12.80 12.78 2.83
CA LYS A 62 12.71 12.12 4.16
C LYS A 62 11.35 11.46 4.39
N ILE A 63 10.34 11.79 3.60
CA ILE A 63 9.00 11.22 3.74
C ILE A 63 8.96 9.86 3.04
N ASN A 64 8.47 8.86 3.76
CA ASN A 64 8.25 7.50 3.25
C ASN A 64 6.91 6.96 3.77
N ILE A 65 6.58 5.72 3.44
CA ILE A 65 5.31 5.10 3.83
C ILE A 65 5.05 5.09 5.34
N SER A 66 6.07 5.08 6.19
CA SER A 66 5.88 5.13 7.64
C SER A 66 5.38 6.51 8.09
N SER A 67 5.95 7.58 7.57
CA SER A 67 5.67 8.97 7.99
C SER A 67 4.58 9.66 7.17
N TYR A 68 4.27 9.17 5.97
CA TYR A 68 3.20 9.72 5.13
C TYR A 68 1.82 9.47 5.76
N LYS A 69 1.01 10.53 5.86
CA LYS A 69 -0.35 10.48 6.41
C LYS A 69 -1.40 10.50 5.30
N PHE A 70 -2.16 9.42 5.17
CA PHE A 70 -3.20 9.31 4.15
C PHE A 70 -4.51 9.98 4.59
N LYS A 71 -4.88 9.90 5.88
CA LYS A 71 -6.05 10.61 6.44
C LYS A 71 -5.83 12.12 6.40
N LYS A 72 -6.70 12.87 5.71
CA LYS A 72 -6.58 14.33 5.58
C LYS A 72 -7.43 15.14 6.55
N ASP A 73 -8.60 14.60 6.92
CA ASP A 73 -9.53 15.21 7.87
C ASP A 73 -10.32 14.13 8.61
N GLU A 74 -11.18 14.53 9.54
CA GLU A 74 -11.94 13.62 10.41
C GLU A 74 -12.85 12.67 9.61
N ASP A 75 -13.39 13.15 8.49
CA ASP A 75 -14.32 12.43 7.62
C ASP A 75 -13.63 11.55 6.56
N ASP A 76 -12.29 11.62 6.44
CA ASP A 76 -11.52 10.84 5.46
C ASP A 76 -11.30 9.38 5.90
N ILE A 77 -12.40 8.63 5.96
CA ILE A 77 -12.43 7.20 6.30
C ILE A 77 -11.49 6.39 5.40
N LEU A 78 -11.39 6.77 4.11
CA LEU A 78 -10.48 6.10 3.18
C LEU A 78 -9.01 6.26 3.61
N GLY A 79 -8.60 7.50 3.88
CA GLY A 79 -7.24 7.77 4.34
C GLY A 79 -6.94 7.10 5.67
N GLU A 80 -7.93 7.01 6.57
CA GLU A 80 -7.80 6.25 7.82
C GLU A 80 -7.58 4.75 7.59
N ILE A 81 -8.34 4.15 6.67
CA ILE A 81 -8.17 2.73 6.33
C ILE A 81 -6.76 2.47 5.80
N ILE A 82 -6.26 3.32 4.91
CA ILE A 82 -4.91 3.17 4.35
C ILE A 82 -3.84 3.34 5.43
N ASP A 83 -4.01 4.34 6.31
CA ASP A 83 -3.10 4.58 7.43
C ASP A 83 -3.03 3.37 8.38
N ASN A 84 -4.16 2.71 8.63
CA ASN A 84 -4.19 1.48 9.43
C ASN A 84 -3.54 0.31 8.68
N GLU A 85 -3.82 0.11 7.39
CA GLU A 85 -3.26 -1.00 6.60
C GLU A 85 -1.73 -0.97 6.48
N LYS A 86 -1.13 0.22 6.55
CA LYS A 86 0.33 0.38 6.51
C LYS A 86 1.01 0.29 7.90
N GLU A 87 0.25 0.09 8.97
CA GLU A 87 0.82 -0.12 10.32
C GLU A 87 1.58 -1.45 10.39
N LYS A 88 2.55 -1.51 11.32
CA LYS A 88 3.48 -2.62 11.39
C LYS A 88 2.79 -3.94 11.67
N GLU A 89 1.81 -3.93 12.56
CA GLU A 89 1.06 -5.09 13.01
C GLU A 89 0.30 -5.74 11.83
N ASN A 90 -0.26 -4.92 10.94
CA ASN A 90 -0.98 -5.38 9.76
C ASN A 90 -0.03 -5.91 8.68
N ILE A 91 1.11 -5.24 8.48
CA ILE A 91 2.12 -5.67 7.51
C ILE A 91 2.83 -6.95 7.96
N GLU A 92 3.18 -7.09 9.24
CA GLU A 92 3.91 -8.24 9.80
C GLU A 92 3.20 -9.57 9.51
N CYS A 93 1.88 -9.60 9.69
CA CYS A 93 1.04 -10.77 9.37
C CYS A 93 1.06 -11.13 7.86
N ASN A 94 1.48 -10.20 7.01
CA ASN A 94 1.45 -10.32 5.55
C ASN A 94 2.83 -10.35 4.89
N ILE A 95 3.94 -10.26 5.65
CA ILE A 95 5.32 -10.29 5.10
C ILE A 95 5.53 -11.52 4.22
N GLY A 96 5.11 -12.70 4.67
CA GLY A 96 5.24 -13.94 3.90
C GLY A 96 4.50 -13.91 2.57
N LEU A 97 3.26 -13.39 2.56
CA LEU A 97 2.44 -13.28 1.35
C LEU A 97 3.03 -12.26 0.36
N ILE A 98 3.46 -11.10 0.85
CA ILE A 98 4.08 -10.04 0.04
C ILE A 98 5.37 -10.56 -0.59
N THR A 99 6.27 -11.11 0.22
CA THR A 99 7.59 -11.59 -0.25
C THR A 99 7.46 -12.77 -1.22
N GLN A 100 6.57 -13.73 -0.96
CA GLN A 100 6.30 -14.84 -1.87
C GLN A 100 5.79 -14.33 -3.23
N ARG A 101 4.91 -13.32 -3.22
CA ARG A 101 4.39 -12.74 -4.46
C ARG A 101 5.46 -11.99 -5.24
N VAL A 102 6.32 -11.22 -4.55
CA VAL A 102 7.48 -10.55 -5.16
C VAL A 102 8.41 -11.56 -5.80
N PHE A 103 8.78 -12.61 -5.07
CA PHE A 103 9.68 -13.66 -5.57
C PHE A 103 9.11 -14.38 -6.81
N SER A 104 7.82 -14.68 -6.79
CA SER A 104 7.12 -15.31 -7.92
C SER A 104 7.17 -14.44 -9.19
N ILE A 105 6.86 -13.14 -9.07
CA ILE A 105 6.88 -12.21 -10.21
C ILE A 105 8.31 -12.03 -10.71
N TYR A 106 9.26 -11.82 -9.81
CA TYR A 106 10.68 -11.67 -10.17
C TYR A 106 11.19 -12.88 -10.94
N THR A 107 10.95 -14.09 -10.43
CA THR A 107 11.37 -15.33 -11.10
C THR A 107 10.78 -15.47 -12.50
N ASN A 108 9.52 -15.06 -12.69
CA ASN A 108 8.87 -15.08 -14.00
C ASN A 108 9.49 -14.05 -14.98
N VAL A 109 9.77 -12.83 -14.51
CA VAL A 109 10.43 -11.79 -15.30
C VAL A 109 11.81 -12.27 -15.77
N ILE A 110 12.61 -12.81 -14.84
CA ILE A 110 13.94 -13.36 -15.12
C ILE A 110 13.87 -14.53 -16.12
N LYS A 111 12.92 -15.46 -15.92
CA LYS A 111 12.72 -16.60 -16.83
C LYS A 111 12.37 -16.12 -18.24
N LYS A 112 11.50 -15.12 -18.38
CA LYS A 112 11.11 -14.56 -19.67
C LYS A 112 12.27 -13.88 -20.39
N ALA A 113 13.05 -13.05 -19.67
CA ALA A 113 14.25 -12.41 -20.23
C ALA A 113 15.29 -13.42 -20.75
N LYS A 114 15.46 -14.57 -20.05
CA LYS A 114 16.32 -15.67 -20.51
C LYS A 114 15.83 -16.29 -21.82
N LEU A 115 14.51 -16.48 -21.98
CA LEU A 115 13.93 -17.07 -23.17
C LEU A 115 14.00 -16.14 -24.39
N GLU A 116 13.90 -14.83 -24.18
CA GLU A 116 13.94 -13.81 -25.24
C GLU A 116 15.37 -13.44 -25.68
N GLY A 117 16.40 -14.05 -25.08
CA GLY A 117 17.80 -13.79 -25.43
C GLY A 117 18.31 -12.42 -24.97
N THR A 118 17.53 -11.67 -24.18
CA THR A 118 17.85 -10.34 -23.65
C THR A 118 18.52 -10.38 -22.27
N TYR A 119 18.95 -11.56 -21.83
CA TYR A 119 19.49 -11.78 -20.49
C TYR A 119 20.93 -11.25 -20.33
N ASN A 120 21.07 -9.93 -20.32
CA ASN A 120 22.26 -9.22 -19.87
C ASN A 120 21.89 -8.32 -18.68
N ILE A 121 21.34 -8.95 -17.63
CA ILE A 121 20.91 -8.24 -16.43
C ILE A 121 22.14 -7.98 -15.56
N ASN A 122 22.60 -6.74 -15.55
CA ASN A 122 23.63 -6.28 -14.62
C ASN A 122 23.03 -6.04 -13.21
N LEU A 123 23.89 -5.79 -12.22
CA LEU A 123 23.47 -5.59 -10.83
C LEU A 123 22.49 -4.42 -10.65
N GLU A 124 22.68 -3.33 -11.40
CA GLU A 124 21.82 -2.14 -11.35
C GLU A 124 20.40 -2.46 -11.84
N THR A 125 20.31 -3.13 -12.99
CA THR A 125 19.04 -3.53 -13.61
C THR A 125 18.31 -4.54 -12.71
N ASP A 126 19.04 -5.48 -12.14
CA ASP A 126 18.51 -6.46 -11.19
C ASP A 126 17.91 -5.79 -9.94
N ASN A 127 18.64 -4.85 -9.33
CA ASN A 127 18.15 -4.07 -8.20
C ASN A 127 16.93 -3.23 -8.57
N PHE A 128 16.93 -2.59 -9.74
CA PHE A 128 15.78 -1.85 -10.24
C PHE A 128 14.55 -2.75 -10.37
N ILE A 129 14.67 -3.91 -11.01
CA ILE A 129 13.57 -4.87 -11.19
C ILE A 129 13.01 -5.31 -9.83
N ARG A 130 13.88 -5.65 -8.87
CA ARG A 130 13.44 -6.07 -7.52
C ARG A 130 12.69 -4.96 -6.79
N ARG A 131 13.19 -3.72 -6.83
CA ARG A 131 12.53 -2.56 -6.20
C ARG A 131 11.19 -2.25 -6.87
N ASP A 132 11.13 -2.29 -8.20
CA ASP A 132 9.92 -2.01 -8.96
C ASP A 132 8.82 -3.05 -8.72
N ILE A 133 9.17 -4.35 -8.74
CA ILE A 133 8.25 -5.44 -8.43
C ILE A 133 7.78 -5.34 -6.98
N PHE A 134 8.67 -5.07 -6.03
CA PHE A 134 8.29 -4.92 -4.63
C PHE A 134 7.29 -3.78 -4.45
N ARG A 135 7.58 -2.59 -5.02
CA ARG A 135 6.66 -1.44 -5.03
C ARG A 135 5.29 -1.84 -5.55
N LEU A 136 5.25 -2.49 -6.71
CA LEU A 136 4.00 -2.88 -7.35
C LEU A 136 3.20 -3.88 -6.51
N VAL A 137 3.86 -4.88 -5.91
CA VAL A 137 3.19 -5.85 -5.03
C VAL A 137 2.66 -5.16 -3.78
N PHE A 138 3.45 -4.30 -3.14
CA PHE A 138 3.04 -3.58 -1.95
C PHE A 138 1.86 -2.64 -2.21
N HIS A 139 1.88 -1.89 -3.32
CA HIS A 139 0.75 -1.05 -3.72
C HIS A 139 -0.53 -1.88 -3.93
N LYS A 140 -0.41 -3.04 -4.59
CA LYS A 140 -1.55 -3.95 -4.80
C LYS A 140 -2.07 -4.53 -3.48
N TYR A 141 -1.19 -4.83 -2.53
CA TYR A 141 -1.56 -5.28 -1.20
C TYR A 141 -2.44 -4.24 -0.49
N ILE A 142 -1.96 -3.00 -0.37
CA ILE A 142 -2.72 -1.91 0.27
C ILE A 142 -4.06 -1.68 -0.45
N LEU A 143 -4.05 -1.60 -1.78
CA LEU A 143 -5.26 -1.39 -2.58
C LEU A 143 -6.30 -2.50 -2.35
N GLN A 144 -5.87 -3.77 -2.32
CA GLN A 144 -6.77 -4.90 -2.14
C GLN A 144 -7.40 -4.89 -0.75
N ASN A 145 -6.60 -4.67 0.29
CA ASN A 145 -7.11 -4.64 1.66
C ASN A 145 -8.03 -3.44 1.90
N THR A 146 -7.65 -2.27 1.39
CA THR A 146 -8.49 -1.06 1.45
C THR A 146 -9.84 -1.29 0.80
N ARG A 147 -9.88 -1.88 -0.41
CA ARG A 147 -11.12 -2.25 -1.10
C ARG A 147 -11.95 -3.26 -0.30
N ASN A 148 -11.31 -4.26 0.28
CA ASN A 148 -12.00 -5.26 1.09
C ASN A 148 -12.66 -4.61 2.33
N LYS A 149 -11.95 -3.72 3.02
CA LYS A 149 -12.48 -2.97 4.17
C LYS A 149 -13.64 -2.05 3.79
N ILE A 150 -13.53 -1.30 2.69
CA ILE A 150 -14.62 -0.45 2.18
C ILE A 150 -15.87 -1.29 1.88
N LYS A 151 -15.71 -2.43 1.20
CA LYS A 151 -16.82 -3.34 0.93
C LYS A 151 -17.47 -3.86 2.22
N GLN A 152 -16.67 -4.19 3.24
CA GLN A 152 -17.20 -4.64 4.52
C GLN A 152 -18.02 -3.55 5.22
N ILE A 153 -17.57 -2.30 5.18
CA ILE A 153 -18.31 -1.14 5.73
C ILE A 153 -19.64 -0.98 4.99
N GLN A 154 -19.60 -0.89 3.66
CA GLN A 154 -20.80 -0.76 2.83
C GLN A 154 -21.80 -1.91 3.03
N CYS A 155 -21.32 -3.16 3.15
CA CYS A 155 -22.20 -4.29 3.40
C CYS A 155 -22.85 -4.26 4.80
N LYS A 156 -22.15 -3.77 5.82
CA LYS A 156 -22.73 -3.59 7.17
C LYS A 156 -23.82 -2.52 7.15
N ASP A 157 -23.56 -1.41 6.48
CA ASP A 157 -24.53 -0.31 6.36
C ASP A 157 -25.80 -0.77 5.63
N THR A 158 -25.66 -1.51 4.53
CA THR A 158 -26.82 -2.06 3.81
C THR A 158 -27.61 -3.06 4.64
N LYS A 159 -26.95 -3.92 5.45
CA LYS A 159 -27.66 -4.82 6.37
C LYS A 159 -28.44 -4.05 7.43
N ASN A 160 -27.87 -2.97 7.97
CA ASN A 160 -28.55 -2.10 8.92
C ASN A 160 -29.76 -1.42 8.29
N ILE A 161 -29.66 -0.92 7.05
CA ILE A 161 -30.78 -0.34 6.32
C ILE A 161 -31.89 -1.37 6.07
N ILE A 162 -31.55 -2.59 5.64
CA ILE A 162 -32.54 -3.67 5.44
C ILE A 162 -33.21 -4.05 6.75
N SER A 163 -32.46 -4.09 7.86
CA SER A 163 -33.01 -4.35 9.20
C SER A 163 -33.94 -3.23 9.68
N LEU A 164 -33.63 -1.96 9.37
CA LEU A 164 -34.47 -0.82 9.69
C LEU A 164 -35.71 -0.75 8.80
N ALA A 165 -35.59 -1.13 7.53
CA ALA A 165 -36.67 -1.16 6.56
C ALA A 165 -37.61 -2.36 6.74
N ASN A 166 -37.19 -3.40 7.49
CA ASN A 166 -38.02 -4.57 7.79
C ASN A 166 -37.95 -4.95 9.29
N PRO A 167 -38.63 -4.20 10.18
CA PRO A 167 -38.53 -4.36 11.63
C PRO A 167 -39.02 -5.72 12.16
N LEU A 168 -39.74 -6.50 11.35
CA LEU A 168 -40.33 -7.79 11.73
C LEU A 168 -39.31 -8.95 11.79
N HIS A 169 -38.04 -8.70 11.46
CA HIS A 169 -36.96 -9.71 11.48
C HIS A 169 -35.97 -9.56 12.65
N ILE A 170 -36.29 -8.74 13.66
CA ILE A 170 -35.58 -8.76 14.94
C ILE A 170 -36.12 -9.97 15.71
N LYS A 171 -35.39 -11.09 15.69
CA LYS A 171 -35.61 -12.16 16.67
C LYS A 171 -34.97 -11.73 17.98
N ASP A 172 -35.76 -11.72 19.05
CA ASP A 172 -35.31 -11.61 20.44
C ASP A 172 -34.20 -12.62 20.78
#